data_AF-A0A257KT27-F1
#
_entry.id   AF-A0A257KT27-F1
#
_cell.length_a   1.000
_cell.length_b   1.000
_cell.length_c   1.000
_cell.angle_alpha   90.00
_cell.angle_beta   90.00
_cell.angle_gamma   90.00
#
_symmetry.space_group_name_H-M   'P 1'
#
loop_
_entity.id
_entity.type
_entity.pdbx_description
1 polymer ?
#
loop_
_entity_poly.entity_id
_entity_poly.type
_entity_poly.pdbx_seq_one_letter_code
_entity_poly.pdbx_strand_id
1 'polypeptide(L)' 'MVAFAPERFAELVPFLALNRQGLDVLVHPNTLAPRDDHLVHAFWLGNRLPVKAEVLPMAVSADEDEVLEINNWPARSG' A
#
# COMPACT_ATOMS: atom_id res chain seq x y z
N MET A 1 6.38 -4.67 -0.80
CA MET A 1 5.19 -3.97 -0.24
C MET A 1 4.20 -5.00 0.27
N VAL A 2 3.18 -4.59 1.03
CA VAL A 2 2.05 -5.46 1.36
C VAL A 2 0.84 -4.99 0.57
N ALA A 3 0.33 -5.84 -0.32
CA ALA A 3 -0.90 -5.60 -1.05
C ALA A 3 -2.05 -6.39 -0.44
N PHE A 4 -3.23 -5.78 -0.37
CA PHE A 4 -4.44 -6.41 0.15
C PHE A 4 -5.67 -5.86 -0.59
N ALA A 5 -6.71 -6.68 -0.69
CA ALA A 5 -7.96 -6.27 -1.31
C ALA A 5 -8.69 -5.21 -0.46
N PRO A 6 -9.48 -4.28 -1.06
CA PRO A 6 -10.15 -3.20 -0.34
C PRO A 6 -10.96 -3.66 0.88
N GLU A 7 -11.55 -4.86 0.82
CA GLU A 7 -12.36 -5.45 1.89
C GLU A 7 -11.57 -5.68 3.18
N ARG A 8 -10.23 -5.81 3.09
CA ARG A 8 -9.34 -6.00 4.25
C ARG A 8 -8.91 -4.70 4.91
N PHE A 9 -9.23 -3.55 4.34
CA PHE A 9 -8.76 -2.26 4.84
C PHE A 9 -9.16 -2.01 6.29
N ALA A 10 -10.43 -2.26 6.63
CA ALA A 10 -10.97 -2.05 7.96
C ALA A 10 -10.41 -3.02 9.02
N GLU A 11 -9.78 -4.12 8.60
CA GLU A 11 -9.12 -5.07 9.50
C GLU A 11 -7.63 -4.72 9.67
N LEU A 12 -6.92 -4.51 8.56
CA LEU A 12 -5.47 -4.36 8.55
C LEU A 12 -4.98 -3.00 9.04
N VAL A 13 -5.61 -1.91 8.60
CA VAL A 13 -5.14 -0.55 8.93
C VAL A 13 -5.27 -0.26 10.43
N PRO A 14 -6.39 -0.58 11.10
CA PRO A 14 -6.48 -0.43 12.56
C PRO A 14 -5.49 -1.34 13.31
N PHE A 15 -5.28 -2.58 12.84
CA PHE A 15 -4.28 -3.46 13.44
C PHE A 15 -2.87 -2.86 13.35
N LEU A 16 -2.47 -2.34 12.19
CA LEU A 16 -1.17 -1.69 12.01
C LEU A 16 -1.05 -0.43 12.86
N ALA A 17 -2.11 0.37 12.98
CA ALA A 17 -2.11 1.56 13.82
C ALA A 17 -1.73 1.24 15.28
N LEU A 18 -2.15 0.08 15.80
CA LEU A 18 -1.83 -0.39 17.14
C LEU A 18 -0.51 -1.16 17.23
N ASN A 19 -0.11 -1.90 16.18
CA ASN A 19 0.94 -2.91 16.25
C ASN A 19 2.21 -2.59 15.45
N ARG A 20 2.33 -1.41 14.82
CA ARG A 20 3.49 -1.02 14.00
C ARG A 20 4.81 -0.83 14.77
N GLN A 21 4.83 -0.97 16.10
CA GLN A 21 6.05 -0.86 16.94
C GLN A 21 6.95 0.35 16.64
N GLY A 22 6.33 1.50 16.36
CA GLY A 22 7.05 2.75 16.04
C GLY A 22 7.47 2.92 14.59
N LEU A 23 7.24 1.95 13.69
CA LEU A 23 7.54 2.06 12.26
C LEU A 23 6.61 3.02 11.54
N ASP A 24 7.15 3.85 10.65
CA ASP A 24 6.37 4.74 9.79
C ASP A 24 5.87 3.99 8.54
N VAL A 25 4.55 3.98 8.32
CA VAL A 25 3.92 3.18 7.25
C VAL A 25 3.11 4.09 6.33
N LEU A 26 3.46 4.08 5.04
CA LEU A 26 2.67 4.67 3.95
C LEU A 26 1.59 3.66 3.52
N VAL A 27 0.33 4.08 3.49
CA VAL A 27 -0.78 3.32 2.91
C VAL A 27 -1.36 4.14 1.76
N HIS A 28 -1.47 3.53 0.58
CA HIS A 28 -2.02 4.17 -0.61
C HIS A 28 -3.01 3.22 -1.33
N PRO A 29 -4.00 3.75 -2.05
CA PRO A 29 -4.78 2.94 -2.98
C PRO A 29 -3.92 2.54 -4.19
N ASN A 30 -4.29 1.49 -4.90
CA ASN A 30 -3.67 1.16 -6.20
C ASN A 30 -4.66 1.48 -7.31
N THR A 31 -4.41 2.56 -8.03
CA THR A 31 -5.13 2.97 -9.23
C THR A 31 -4.14 3.02 -10.40
N LEU A 32 -4.65 3.29 -11.61
CA LEU A 32 -3.81 3.50 -12.79
C LEU A 32 -3.00 4.81 -12.75
N ALA A 33 -2.92 5.52 -11.62
CA ALA A 33 -2.20 6.78 -11.43
C ALA A 33 -1.20 6.71 -10.25
N PRO A 34 -0.08 5.96 -10.36
CA PRO A 34 0.80 5.66 -9.22
C PRO A 34 1.38 6.89 -8.54
N ARG A 35 1.71 7.94 -9.30
CA ARG A 35 2.21 9.20 -8.72
C ARG A 35 1.19 9.83 -7.78
N ASP A 36 -0.07 9.93 -8.19
CA ASP A 36 -1.11 10.53 -7.37
C ASP A 36 -1.49 9.62 -6.19
N ASP A 37 -1.48 8.31 -6.41
CA ASP A 37 -1.71 7.34 -5.33
C ASP A 37 -0.73 7.51 -4.17
N HIS A 38 0.56 7.68 -4.47
CA HIS A 38 1.59 7.82 -3.45
C HIS A 38 1.72 9.24 -2.87
N LEU A 39 1.37 10.28 -3.63
CA LEU A 39 1.61 11.67 -3.23
C LEU A 39 0.35 12.41 -2.73
N VAL A 40 -0.82 12.06 -3.27
CA VAL A 40 -2.09 12.76 -3.06
C VAL A 40 -3.06 11.90 -2.26
N HIS A 41 -3.23 10.63 -2.64
CA HIS A 41 -4.23 9.73 -2.04
C HIS A 41 -3.70 8.89 -0.87
N ALA A 42 -2.41 8.95 -0.59
CA ALA A 42 -1.80 8.19 0.49
C ALA A 42 -2.01 8.85 1.86
N PHE A 43 -1.97 8.02 2.90
CA PHE A 43 -1.88 8.47 4.29
C PHE A 43 -0.78 7.73 5.03
N TRP A 44 -0.37 8.27 6.18
CA TRP A 44 0.71 7.74 6.99
C TRP A 44 0.21 7.28 8.35
N LEU A 45 0.70 6.11 8.78
CA LEU A 45 0.68 5.70 10.19
C LEU A 45 2.06 6.00 10.78
N GLY A 46 2.14 7.03 11.63
CA GLY A 46 3.41 7.55 12.15
C GLY A 46 3.82 8.86 11.48
N ASN A 47 5.11 9.04 11.26
CA ASN A 47 5.66 10.23 10.62
C ASN A 47 5.59 10.12 9.09
N ARG A 48 5.33 11.24 8.44
CA ARG A 48 5.43 11.34 6.98
C ARG A 48 6.90 11.43 6.56
N LEU A 49 7.34 10.51 5.69
CA LEU A 49 8.67 10.54 5.10
C LEU A 49 8.64 11.11 3.66
N PRO A 50 9.75 11.70 3.17
CA PRO A 50 9.84 12.14 1.78
C PRO A 50 9.68 10.96 0.80
N VAL A 51 8.80 11.13 -0.19
CA VAL A 51 8.63 10.20 -1.31
C VAL A 51 9.37 10.74 -2.52
N LYS A 52 10.15 9.89 -3.20
CA LYS A 52 10.85 10.23 -4.44
C LYS A 52 9.86 10.27 -5.61
N ALA A 53 9.20 11.40 -5.81
CA ALA A 53 8.15 11.55 -6.82
C ALA A 53 8.63 11.27 -8.26
N GLU A 54 9.91 11.53 -8.53
CA GLU A 54 10.55 11.40 -9.84
C GLU A 54 10.62 9.95 -10.35
N VAL A 55 10.55 8.95 -9.47
CA VAL A 55 10.56 7.53 -9.88
C VAL A 55 9.17 6.98 -10.16
N LEU A 56 8.11 7.75 -9.86
CA LEU A 56 6.73 7.31 -10.02
C LEU A 56 6.17 7.75 -11.39
N PRO A 57 5.64 6.80 -12.19
CA PRO A 57 4.95 7.14 -13.43
C PRO A 57 3.66 7.90 -13.14
N MET A 58 3.27 8.78 -14.05
CA MET A 58 2.00 9.51 -13.93
C MET A 58 0.80 8.60 -14.15
N ALA A 59 0.93 7.61 -15.04
CA ALA A 59 -0.09 6.61 -15.31
C ALA A 59 0.56 5.29 -15.73
N VAL A 60 -0.16 4.18 -15.53
CA VAL A 60 0.18 2.84 -16.03
C VAL A 60 -1.01 2.28 -16.81
N SER A 61 -0.77 1.36 -17.74
CA SER A 61 -1.88 0.68 -18.43
C SER A 61 -2.53 -0.36 -17.52
N ALA A 62 -3.79 -0.70 -17.79
CA ALA A 62 -4.49 -1.74 -17.02
C ALA A 62 -3.82 -3.12 -17.16
N ASP A 63 -3.10 -3.35 -18.26
CA ASP A 63 -2.40 -4.59 -18.54
C ASP A 63 -1.07 -4.68 -17.77
N GLU A 64 -0.49 -3.55 -17.38
CA GLU A 64 0.72 -3.44 -16.55
C GLU A 64 0.40 -3.53 -15.05
N ASP A 65 -0.86 -3.33 -14.68
CA ASP A 65 -1.37 -3.38 -13.30
C ASP A 65 -1.74 -4.82 -12.90
N GLU A 66 -1.18 -5.82 -13.57
CA GLU A 66 -1.36 -7.25 -13.31
C GLU A 66 -0.98 -7.59 -11.86
N VAL A 67 -2.00 -7.52 -11.01
CA VAL A 67 -2.17 -8.11 -9.68
C VAL A 67 -0.83 -8.36 -8.99
N LEU A 68 -0.32 -7.36 -8.29
CA LEU A 68 0.63 -7.60 -7.19
C LEU A 68 0.08 -8.80 -6.43
N GLU A 69 0.82 -9.92 -6.39
CA GLU A 69 0.40 -11.14 -5.70
C GLU A 69 -0.12 -10.70 -4.32
N ILE A 70 -1.45 -10.69 -4.15
CA ILE A 70 -2.07 -10.38 -2.87
C ILE A 70 -1.42 -11.37 -1.93
N ASN A 71 -0.67 -10.89 -0.94
CA ASN A 71 0.23 -11.70 -0.14
C ASN A 71 -0.55 -12.85 0.53
N ASN A 72 -0.75 -13.94 -0.21
CA ASN A 72 -1.29 -15.20 0.25
C ASN A 72 -0.10 -15.90 0.86
N TRP A 73 0.25 -15.44 2.07
CA TRP A 73 1.00 -16.26 3.00
C TRP A 73 0.35 -17.65 3.01
N PRO A 74 1.05 -18.74 2.65
CA PRO A 74 0.47 -20.06 2.77
C PRO A 74 0.11 -20.22 4.24
N ALA A 75 -1.19 -20.37 4.52
CA ALA A 75 -1.66 -20.77 5.84
C ALA A 75 -0.71 -21.86 6.32
N ARG A 76 -0.01 -21.60 7.44
CA ARG A 76 0.98 -22.51 8.02
C ARG A 76 0.36 -23.90 8.03
N SER A 77 0.81 -24.76 7.12
CA SER A 77 0.63 -26.20 7.27
C SER A 77 1.28 -26.55 8.60
N GLY A 78 0.50 -27.20 9.46
CA GLY A 78 0.92 -27.65 10.78
C GLY A 78 2.10 -28.61 10.74
#